data_AF-A0A4Y8INR0-F1
#
_entry.id   AF-A0A4Y8INR0-F1
#
_cell.length_a   1.000
_cell.length_b   1.000
_cell.length_c   1.000
_cell.angle_alpha   90.00
_cell.angle_beta   90.00
_cell.angle_gamma   90.00
#
_symmetry.space_group_name_H-M   'P 1'
#
loop_
_entity.id
_entity.type
_entity.pdbx_description
1 polymer ?
#
loop_
_entity_poly.entity_id
_entity_poly.type
_entity_poly.pdbx_seq_one_letter_code
_entity_poly.pdbx_strand_id
1 'polypeptide(L)'
;MTHSLRVIPPIHELLQQDKLLEIKDDYHLSDASLKRGVQKVTESLRTLILKEEIQLNSREEAIQHIIEQTIVWIHEYYSFKLKPVINATGTVLHTNLGRARIAESALMHMVEVGRHYSTLEFDETKGERGSRHSIVEEYLKELTGAEAAMVVNNNAASVYMILSAFAKGKEAIVSRGELVEIGGSFRVSSIMEESGTILKEVGTTNKTHLNDYKQVINDNTNMIMKVHTSNFHMIGFTESVEREELSHLAKQHNLICYEDLGSGMVYDLTQHGIGQEPLVKQVIESGVDLVSFSGDKLLGGPQVGVIAGKKQYINQLKKHQLARVLRVDKLSYAALEETLRLLLRAEYKSLEIPTVRDVTISKEELKDRVLNFLKRTNEIFNNVKFAGVDLESKVGGGTLPEVVLPSYGLVLKVEKVTINHLMYKLRGMEMPVIARVENNQIIFDFRTISHEEEDILIKQLVVLDDSL
;
A
#
# COMPACT_ATOMS: atom_id res chain seq x y z
N MET A 1 -23.97 -24.64 37.91
CA MET A 1 -22.98 -23.53 37.93
C MET A 1 -21.66 -23.91 38.58
N THR A 2 -21.57 -24.16 39.90
CA THR A 2 -20.31 -24.55 40.57
C THR A 2 -19.77 -25.91 40.13
N HIS A 3 -20.63 -26.81 39.61
CA HIS A 3 -20.22 -28.12 39.12
C HIS A 3 -19.28 -28.04 37.90
N SER A 4 -19.64 -27.25 36.88
CA SER A 4 -18.83 -27.15 35.65
C SER A 4 -17.47 -26.45 35.85
N LEU A 5 -17.32 -25.58 36.86
CA LEU A 5 -16.01 -25.04 37.22
C LEU A 5 -15.11 -26.06 37.95
N ARG A 6 -15.72 -27.00 38.69
CA ARG A 6 -14.99 -28.03 39.45
C ARG A 6 -14.41 -29.13 38.57
N VAL A 7 -14.93 -29.30 37.35
CA VAL A 7 -14.42 -30.31 36.41
C VAL A 7 -13.18 -29.84 35.64
N ILE A 8 -12.80 -28.56 35.73
CA ILE A 8 -11.59 -28.03 35.10
C ILE A 8 -10.34 -28.55 35.84
N PRO A 9 -9.45 -29.31 35.17
CA PRO A 9 -8.24 -29.85 35.80
C PRO A 9 -7.19 -28.76 36.08
N PRO A 10 -6.22 -29.03 36.96
CA PRO A 10 -5.09 -28.14 37.18
C PRO A 10 -4.18 -28.10 35.95
N ILE A 11 -3.54 -26.96 35.71
CA ILE A 11 -2.70 -26.72 34.51
C ILE A 11 -1.59 -27.77 34.33
N HIS A 12 -0.98 -28.26 35.41
CA HIS A 12 0.12 -29.23 35.30
C HIS A 12 -0.34 -30.58 34.71
N GLU A 13 -1.59 -30.98 34.92
CA GLU A 13 -2.16 -32.20 34.36
C GLU A 13 -2.51 -32.03 32.89
N LEU A 14 -3.00 -30.85 32.51
CA LEU A 14 -3.22 -30.48 31.11
C LEU A 14 -1.91 -30.47 30.32
N LEU A 15 -0.80 -30.04 30.93
CA LEU A 15 0.50 -30.03 30.28
C LEU A 15 1.11 -31.42 30.02
N GLN A 16 0.54 -32.49 30.58
CA GLN A 16 0.98 -33.87 30.34
C GLN A 16 0.11 -34.60 29.30
N GLN A 17 -0.84 -33.91 28.65
CA GLN A 17 -1.69 -34.51 27.64
C GLN A 17 -0.90 -34.71 26.34
N ASP A 18 -0.90 -35.92 25.79
CA ASP A 18 -0.09 -36.29 24.62
C ASP A 18 -0.29 -35.33 23.44
N LYS A 19 -1.55 -34.98 23.12
CA LYS A 19 -1.88 -34.01 22.05
C LYS A 19 -1.25 -32.62 22.27
N LEU A 20 -1.09 -32.19 23.52
CA LEU A 20 -0.46 -30.90 23.85
C LEU A 20 1.07 -30.98 23.83
N LEU A 21 1.64 -32.17 24.02
CA LEU A 21 3.06 -32.42 23.80
C LEU A 21 3.38 -32.53 22.30
N GLU A 22 2.54 -33.19 21.51
CA GLU A 22 2.64 -33.26 20.05
C GLU A 22 2.65 -31.85 19.43
N ILE A 23 1.65 -31.01 19.75
CA ILE A 23 1.60 -29.65 19.19
C ILE A 23 2.78 -28.79 19.65
N LYS A 24 3.31 -29.05 20.87
CA LYS A 24 4.50 -28.36 21.37
C LYS A 24 5.71 -28.74 20.51
N ASP A 25 5.87 -30.00 20.16
CA ASP A 25 6.97 -30.46 19.33
C ASP A 25 6.84 -29.97 17.89
N ASP A 26 5.63 -30.00 17.32
CA ASP A 26 5.33 -29.50 15.96
C ASP A 26 5.64 -28.00 15.79
N TYR A 27 5.33 -27.20 16.81
CA TYR A 27 5.59 -25.76 16.82
C TYR A 27 6.92 -25.38 17.50
N HIS A 28 7.71 -26.37 17.94
CA HIS A 28 8.95 -26.19 18.71
C HIS A 28 8.80 -25.22 19.90
N LEU A 29 7.71 -25.34 20.63
CA LEU A 29 7.34 -24.43 21.72
C LEU A 29 8.16 -24.71 22.99
N SER A 30 8.52 -23.63 23.69
CA SER A 30 8.99 -23.74 25.08
C SER A 30 7.86 -24.19 26.01
N ASP A 31 8.19 -24.82 27.13
CA ASP A 31 7.21 -25.17 28.18
C ASP A 31 6.42 -23.95 28.67
N ALA A 32 7.08 -22.79 28.76
CA ALA A 32 6.44 -21.55 29.15
C ALA A 32 5.39 -21.08 28.13
N SER A 33 5.65 -21.30 26.84
CA SER A 33 4.72 -20.95 25.75
C SER A 33 3.48 -21.84 25.77
N LEU A 34 3.66 -23.16 25.86
CA LEU A 34 2.56 -24.11 25.97
C LEU A 34 1.70 -23.80 27.20
N LYS A 35 2.34 -23.62 28.36
CA LYS A 35 1.67 -23.25 29.61
C LYS A 35 0.85 -21.97 29.48
N ARG A 36 1.37 -20.96 28.79
CA ARG A 36 0.62 -19.72 28.53
C ARG A 36 -0.65 -19.98 27.72
N GLY A 37 -0.57 -20.79 26.67
CA GLY A 37 -1.72 -21.17 25.85
C GLY A 37 -2.80 -21.88 26.66
N VAL A 38 -2.40 -22.93 27.38
CA VAL A 38 -3.31 -23.69 28.27
C VAL A 38 -3.94 -22.76 29.32
N GLN A 39 -3.17 -21.88 29.96
CA GLN A 39 -3.68 -20.93 30.94
C GLN A 39 -4.69 -19.96 30.35
N LYS A 40 -4.40 -19.39 29.16
CA LYS A 40 -5.30 -18.47 28.47
C LYS A 40 -6.62 -19.14 28.11
N VAL A 41 -6.57 -20.33 27.53
CA VAL A 41 -7.77 -21.10 27.17
C VAL A 41 -8.57 -21.51 28.40
N THR A 42 -7.90 -21.97 29.46
CA THR A 42 -8.56 -22.32 30.72
C THR A 42 -9.27 -21.12 31.33
N GLU A 43 -8.68 -19.92 31.27
CA GLU A 43 -9.29 -18.70 31.80
C GLU A 43 -10.47 -18.22 30.93
N SER A 44 -10.35 -18.32 29.60
CA SER A 44 -11.47 -18.08 28.68
C SER A 44 -12.62 -19.04 28.97
N LEU A 45 -12.34 -20.34 29.14
CA LEU A 45 -13.35 -21.35 29.46
C LEU A 45 -14.06 -21.05 30.78
N ARG A 46 -13.32 -20.67 31.83
CA ARG A 46 -13.91 -20.23 33.10
C ARG A 46 -14.88 -19.06 32.90
N THR A 47 -14.50 -18.10 32.08
CA THR A 47 -15.35 -16.94 31.76
C THR A 47 -16.63 -17.37 31.03
N LEU A 48 -16.52 -18.26 30.04
CA LEU A 48 -17.67 -18.79 29.29
C LEU A 48 -18.64 -19.58 30.19
N ILE A 49 -18.11 -20.40 31.11
CA ILE A 49 -18.91 -21.13 32.11
C ILE A 49 -19.63 -20.17 33.06
N LEU A 50 -18.95 -19.12 33.53
CA LEU A 50 -19.54 -18.10 34.41
C LEU A 50 -20.63 -17.27 33.73
N LYS A 51 -20.54 -17.10 32.41
CA LYS A 51 -21.56 -16.44 31.58
C LYS A 51 -22.68 -17.37 31.13
N GLU A 52 -22.63 -18.65 31.52
CA GLU A 52 -23.58 -19.69 31.10
C GLU A 52 -23.61 -19.95 29.57
N GLU A 53 -22.55 -19.56 28.85
CA GLU A 53 -22.42 -19.78 27.41
C GLU A 53 -22.00 -21.22 27.09
N ILE A 54 -21.36 -21.92 28.04
CA ILE A 54 -20.94 -23.33 27.93
C ILE A 54 -21.23 -24.05 29.26
N GLN A 55 -21.72 -25.28 29.17
CA GLN A 55 -21.85 -26.18 30.32
C GLN A 55 -21.08 -27.47 30.05
N LEU A 56 -20.18 -27.83 30.96
CA LEU A 56 -19.42 -29.07 30.92
C LEU A 56 -19.92 -30.03 32.01
N ASN A 57 -20.09 -31.29 31.64
CA ASN A 57 -20.69 -32.34 32.45
C ASN A 57 -19.66 -33.28 33.07
N SER A 58 -18.44 -33.40 32.50
CA SER A 58 -17.36 -34.22 33.04
C SER A 58 -15.97 -33.58 32.95
N ARG A 59 -14.99 -34.19 33.64
CA ARG A 59 -13.58 -33.77 33.59
C ARG A 59 -12.96 -34.05 32.22
N GLU A 60 -13.32 -35.18 31.62
CA GLU A 60 -12.88 -35.57 30.27
C GLU A 60 -13.34 -34.56 29.23
N GLU A 61 -14.58 -34.07 29.33
CA GLU A 61 -15.12 -33.03 28.45
C GLU A 61 -14.34 -31.71 28.59
N ALA A 62 -13.99 -31.33 29.83
CA ALA A 62 -13.17 -30.15 30.09
C ALA A 62 -11.73 -30.29 29.54
N ILE A 63 -11.10 -31.44 29.74
CA ILE A 63 -9.76 -31.72 29.19
C ILE A 63 -9.80 -31.64 27.66
N GLN A 64 -10.73 -32.34 27.02
CA GLN A 64 -10.82 -32.39 25.56
C GLN A 64 -11.07 -30.99 24.97
N HIS A 65 -11.99 -30.22 25.54
CA HIS A 65 -12.25 -28.85 25.11
C HIS A 65 -11.01 -27.96 25.28
N ILE A 66 -10.32 -28.03 26.42
CA ILE A 66 -9.11 -27.23 26.66
C ILE A 66 -8.00 -27.63 25.68
N ILE A 67 -7.79 -28.92 25.40
CA ILE A 67 -6.80 -29.38 24.42
C ILE A 67 -7.13 -28.79 23.05
N GLU A 68 -8.35 -29.00 22.55
CA GLU A 68 -8.78 -28.52 21.23
C GLU A 68 -8.63 -27.00 21.09
N GLN A 69 -9.14 -26.25 22.07
CA GLN A 69 -9.05 -24.79 22.04
C GLN A 69 -7.61 -24.29 22.25
N THR A 70 -6.76 -25.02 22.97
CA THR A 70 -5.33 -24.69 23.08
C THR A 70 -4.62 -24.89 21.76
N ILE A 71 -4.90 -25.99 21.05
CA ILE A 71 -4.36 -26.24 19.71
C ILE A 71 -4.78 -25.13 18.75
N VAL A 72 -6.08 -24.78 18.69
CA VAL A 72 -6.59 -23.66 17.88
C VAL A 72 -5.89 -22.35 18.25
N TRP A 73 -5.79 -22.05 19.55
CA TRP A 73 -5.11 -20.84 20.02
C TRP A 73 -3.63 -20.80 19.63
N ILE A 74 -2.91 -21.92 19.73
CA ILE A 74 -1.50 -22.03 19.32
C ILE A 74 -1.38 -21.75 17.82
N HIS A 75 -2.17 -22.44 16.99
CA HIS A 75 -2.19 -22.22 15.55
C HIS A 75 -2.41 -20.74 15.21
N GLU A 76 -3.42 -20.10 15.81
CA GLU A 76 -3.72 -18.69 15.56
C GLU A 76 -2.64 -17.75 16.08
N TYR A 77 -2.07 -18.01 17.26
CA TYR A 77 -1.08 -17.14 17.90
C TYR A 77 0.24 -17.16 17.14
N TYR A 78 0.66 -18.33 16.67
CA TYR A 78 1.93 -18.54 15.97
C TYR A 78 1.83 -18.39 14.44
N SER A 79 0.61 -18.27 13.88
CA SER A 79 0.42 -17.89 12.48
C SER A 79 0.82 -16.44 12.21
N PHE A 80 1.35 -16.17 11.02
CA PHE A 80 1.60 -14.81 10.55
C PHE A 80 0.31 -13.98 10.57
N LYS A 81 0.40 -12.77 11.15
CA LYS A 81 -0.72 -11.81 11.21
C LYS A 81 -0.85 -10.98 9.94
N LEU A 82 0.28 -10.63 9.31
CA LEU A 82 0.32 -10.07 7.98
C LEU A 82 0.31 -11.24 6.98
N LYS A 83 -0.75 -11.35 6.20
CA LYS A 83 -0.97 -12.44 5.25
C LYS A 83 -1.10 -11.87 3.83
N PRO A 84 -0.65 -12.62 2.81
CA PRO A 84 -1.01 -12.31 1.44
C PRO A 84 -2.53 -12.48 1.26
N VAL A 85 -3.10 -11.75 0.32
CA VAL A 85 -4.53 -11.81 -0.01
C VAL A 85 -4.72 -11.82 -1.52
N ILE A 86 -5.76 -12.48 -2.00
CA ILE A 86 -6.19 -12.34 -3.40
C ILE A 86 -7.05 -11.09 -3.48
N ASN A 87 -6.55 -10.06 -4.16
CA ASN A 87 -7.32 -8.84 -4.43
C ASN A 87 -8.24 -9.08 -5.64
N ALA A 88 -9.52 -9.31 -5.37
CA ALA A 88 -10.56 -9.49 -6.38
C ALA A 88 -11.46 -8.25 -6.52
N THR A 89 -11.04 -7.10 -5.99
CA THR A 89 -11.83 -5.86 -5.99
C THR A 89 -11.74 -5.07 -7.29
N GLY A 90 -10.67 -5.29 -8.08
CA GLY A 90 -10.39 -4.50 -9.28
C GLY A 90 -9.79 -3.13 -8.98
N THR A 91 -9.36 -2.87 -7.74
CA THR A 91 -8.61 -1.65 -7.38
C THR A 91 -7.12 -1.97 -7.36
N VAL A 92 -6.35 -1.44 -8.30
CA VAL A 92 -4.91 -1.78 -8.47
C VAL A 92 -4.07 -1.30 -7.28
N LEU A 93 -4.12 -0.01 -6.97
CA LEU A 93 -3.44 0.63 -5.84
C LEU A 93 -4.36 0.68 -4.61
N HIS A 94 -4.69 -0.48 -4.07
CA HIS A 94 -5.60 -0.59 -2.94
C HIS A 94 -4.89 -0.23 -1.62
N THR A 95 -5.25 0.90 -1.00
CA THR A 95 -4.56 1.42 0.20
C THR A 95 -4.59 0.43 1.37
N ASN A 96 -5.74 -0.21 1.64
CA ASN A 96 -5.83 -1.19 2.73
C ASN A 96 -5.11 -2.52 2.47
N LEU A 97 -4.77 -2.82 1.21
CA LEU A 97 -4.12 -4.08 0.83
C LEU A 97 -2.64 -3.87 0.46
N GLY A 98 -2.05 -2.72 0.81
CA GLY A 98 -0.61 -2.48 0.65
C GLY A 98 -0.19 -1.78 -0.64
N ARG A 99 -1.12 -1.18 -1.41
CA ARG A 99 -0.85 -0.41 -2.63
C ARG A 99 -0.15 -1.24 -3.73
N ALA A 100 1.01 -0.80 -4.23
CA ALA A 100 1.72 -1.44 -5.34
C ALA A 100 2.31 -2.80 -4.94
N ARG A 101 2.13 -3.79 -5.81
CA ARG A 101 2.86 -5.08 -5.71
C ARG A 101 4.25 -4.91 -6.30
N ILE A 102 5.24 -5.59 -5.73
CA ILE A 102 6.63 -5.56 -6.17
C ILE A 102 6.83 -6.55 -7.31
N ALA A 103 7.58 -6.16 -8.35
CA ALA A 103 7.95 -7.04 -9.46
C ALA A 103 8.79 -8.22 -8.98
N GLU A 104 8.67 -9.39 -9.63
CA GLU A 104 9.39 -10.60 -9.23
C GLU A 104 10.92 -10.40 -9.24
N SER A 105 11.46 -9.70 -10.24
CA SER A 105 12.89 -9.36 -10.30
C SER A 105 13.34 -8.48 -9.13
N ALA A 106 12.50 -7.54 -8.70
CA ALA A 106 12.76 -6.70 -7.54
C ALA A 106 12.66 -7.50 -6.23
N LEU A 107 11.71 -8.45 -6.10
CA LEU A 107 11.64 -9.37 -4.97
C LEU A 107 12.88 -10.26 -4.88
N MET A 108 13.34 -10.82 -6.01
CA MET A 108 14.58 -11.61 -6.06
C MET A 108 15.78 -10.78 -5.60
N HIS A 109 15.89 -9.52 -6.02
CA HIS A 109 16.96 -8.62 -5.58
C HIS A 109 16.86 -8.28 -4.09
N MET A 110 15.66 -8.05 -3.56
CA MET A 110 15.44 -7.87 -2.11
C MET A 110 15.89 -9.09 -1.31
N VAL A 111 15.56 -10.30 -1.79
CA VAL A 111 15.94 -11.56 -1.15
C VAL A 111 17.45 -11.71 -1.16
N GLU A 112 18.11 -11.44 -2.29
CA GLU A 112 19.56 -11.56 -2.43
C GLU A 112 20.31 -10.57 -1.53
N VAL A 113 19.93 -9.29 -1.59
CA VAL A 113 20.50 -8.24 -0.73
C VAL A 113 20.15 -8.47 0.74
N GLY A 114 18.99 -9.06 1.03
CA GLY A 114 18.54 -9.41 2.37
C GLY A 114 19.35 -10.54 3.01
N ARG A 115 19.71 -11.56 2.23
CA ARG A 115 20.49 -12.73 2.66
C ARG A 115 21.94 -12.39 2.97
N HIS A 116 22.53 -11.41 2.27
CA HIS A 116 23.96 -11.12 2.37
C HIS A 116 24.26 -9.73 2.99
N TYR A 117 25.53 -9.53 3.37
CA TYR A 117 26.09 -8.19 3.48
C TYR A 117 26.05 -7.52 2.10
N SER A 118 25.95 -6.19 2.05
CA SER A 118 25.84 -5.47 0.78
C SER A 118 26.63 -4.17 0.78
N THR A 119 26.86 -3.63 -0.41
CA THR A 119 27.54 -2.35 -0.68
C THR A 119 26.65 -1.13 -0.44
N LEU A 120 25.60 -1.27 0.38
CA LEU A 120 24.58 -0.23 0.63
C LEU A 120 25.16 1.15 0.97
N GLU A 121 26.26 1.21 1.71
CA GLU A 121 26.99 2.44 2.04
C GLU A 121 28.50 2.26 1.83
N PHE A 122 28.90 1.48 0.83
CA PHE A 122 30.30 1.19 0.53
C PHE A 122 30.60 1.48 -0.94
N ASP A 123 31.60 2.33 -1.19
CA ASP A 123 32.10 2.61 -2.53
C ASP A 123 33.19 1.59 -2.86
N GLU A 124 32.89 0.66 -3.77
CA GLU A 124 33.80 -0.42 -4.17
C GLU A 124 35.05 0.08 -4.89
N THR A 125 34.96 1.23 -5.58
CA THR A 125 36.10 1.80 -6.32
C THR A 125 37.11 2.42 -5.36
N LYS A 126 36.64 3.07 -4.30
CA LYS A 126 37.49 3.74 -3.32
C LYS A 126 37.83 2.89 -2.09
N GLY A 127 37.04 1.84 -1.82
CA GLY A 127 37.18 1.03 -0.62
C GLY A 127 36.77 1.74 0.67
N GLU A 128 35.88 2.74 0.60
CA GLU A 128 35.48 3.57 1.74
C GLU A 128 33.95 3.71 1.87
N ARG A 129 33.50 4.43 2.90
CA ARG A 129 32.09 4.69 3.13
C ARG A 129 31.50 5.55 2.00
N GLY A 130 30.50 5.01 1.31
CA GLY A 130 29.72 5.68 0.28
C GLY A 130 28.36 6.19 0.77
N SER A 131 27.62 6.84 -0.14
CA SER A 131 26.24 7.28 0.10
C SER A 131 25.25 6.30 -0.50
N ARG A 132 24.31 5.78 0.29
CA ARG A 132 23.23 4.93 -0.24
C ARG A 132 22.38 5.60 -1.33
N HIS A 133 22.31 6.93 -1.35
CA HIS A 133 21.55 7.63 -2.40
C HIS A 133 22.16 7.41 -3.80
N SER A 134 23.47 7.13 -3.90
CA SER A 134 24.11 6.91 -5.20
C SER A 134 23.60 5.67 -5.93
N ILE A 135 22.97 4.72 -5.21
CA ILE A 135 22.40 3.48 -5.78
C ILE A 135 21.30 3.81 -6.81
N VAL A 136 20.49 4.84 -6.55
CA VAL A 136 19.29 5.14 -7.34
C VAL A 136 19.28 6.53 -7.95
N GLU A 137 20.17 7.43 -7.53
CA GLU A 137 20.15 8.83 -7.93
C GLU A 137 20.30 9.02 -9.44
N GLU A 138 21.21 8.29 -10.10
CA GLU A 138 21.39 8.41 -11.55
C GLU A 138 20.15 7.94 -12.32
N TYR A 139 19.53 6.84 -11.90
CA TYR A 139 18.27 6.37 -12.51
C TYR A 139 17.13 7.36 -12.33
N LEU A 140 17.00 7.95 -11.14
CA LEU A 140 16.00 8.97 -10.87
C LEU A 140 16.23 10.23 -11.71
N LYS A 141 17.49 10.68 -11.86
CA LYS A 141 17.82 11.82 -12.72
C LYS A 141 17.43 11.55 -14.18
N GLU A 142 17.73 10.37 -14.69
CA GLU A 142 17.40 9.98 -16.06
C GLU A 142 15.88 9.93 -16.30
N LEU A 143 15.13 9.31 -15.39
CA LEU A 143 13.68 9.18 -15.50
C LEU A 143 12.93 10.51 -15.30
N THR A 144 13.43 11.39 -14.44
CA THR A 144 12.74 12.63 -14.05
C THR A 144 13.25 13.87 -14.76
N GLY A 145 14.44 13.82 -15.38
CA GLY A 145 15.12 15.01 -15.91
C GLY A 145 15.67 15.96 -14.84
N ALA A 146 15.61 15.59 -13.55
CA ALA A 146 16.13 16.41 -12.47
C ALA A 146 17.67 16.50 -12.46
N GLU A 147 18.20 17.57 -11.88
CA GLU A 147 19.65 17.76 -11.72
C GLU A 147 20.25 16.84 -10.64
N ALA A 148 19.45 16.53 -9.61
CA ALA A 148 19.79 15.60 -8.54
C ALA A 148 18.51 15.01 -7.93
N ALA A 149 18.67 13.90 -7.21
CA ALA A 149 17.57 13.27 -6.49
C ALA A 149 18.03 12.67 -5.15
N MET A 150 17.08 12.46 -4.25
CA MET A 150 17.24 11.66 -3.05
C MET A 150 15.95 10.93 -2.70
N VAL A 151 16.04 9.98 -1.78
CA VAL A 151 14.89 9.20 -1.32
C VAL A 151 14.84 9.19 0.21
N VAL A 152 13.63 9.30 0.76
CA VAL A 152 13.31 9.23 2.18
C VAL A 152 12.19 8.21 2.42
N ASN A 153 11.83 7.95 3.67
CA ASN A 153 10.96 6.84 4.06
C ASN A 153 9.62 6.75 3.31
N ASN A 154 8.95 7.88 3.08
CA ASN A 154 7.71 7.97 2.31
C ASN A 154 7.49 9.42 1.85
N ASN A 155 6.48 9.69 1.04
CA ASN A 155 6.24 11.06 0.54
C ASN A 155 5.85 12.07 1.64
N ALA A 156 5.17 11.63 2.70
CA ALA A 156 4.91 12.50 3.85
C ALA A 156 6.22 12.97 4.51
N ALA A 157 7.22 12.09 4.59
CA ALA A 157 8.56 12.44 5.02
C ALA A 157 9.26 13.40 4.04
N SER A 158 9.02 13.27 2.73
CA SER A 158 9.53 14.22 1.73
C SER A 158 9.01 15.63 2.00
N VAL A 159 7.68 15.77 2.11
CA VAL A 159 7.00 17.04 2.39
C VAL A 159 7.53 17.65 3.69
N TYR A 160 7.54 16.87 4.77
CA TYR A 160 8.04 17.31 6.08
C TYR A 160 9.50 17.78 6.01
N MET A 161 10.36 17.04 5.32
CA MET A 161 11.78 17.35 5.22
C MET A 161 12.04 18.63 4.42
N ILE A 162 11.36 18.81 3.29
CA ILE A 162 11.47 19.99 2.43
C ILE A 162 11.03 21.24 3.20
N LEU A 163 9.86 21.18 3.84
CA LEU A 163 9.34 22.27 4.65
C LEU A 163 10.24 22.58 5.85
N SER A 164 10.72 21.56 6.57
CA SER A 164 11.61 21.75 7.73
C SER A 164 12.95 22.36 7.33
N ALA A 165 13.48 22.00 6.16
CA ALA A 165 14.79 22.48 5.69
C ALA A 165 14.70 23.91 5.14
N PHE A 166 13.60 24.26 4.48
CA PHE A 166 13.51 25.49 3.69
C PHE A 166 12.45 26.48 4.15
N ALA A 167 11.45 26.08 4.93
CA ALA A 167 10.35 26.95 5.34
C ALA A 167 10.15 27.04 6.87
N LYS A 168 11.02 26.40 7.67
CA LYS A 168 10.98 26.52 9.13
C LYS A 168 11.15 27.97 9.59
N GLY A 169 10.15 28.47 10.32
CA GLY A 169 10.08 29.86 10.80
C GLY A 169 9.78 30.88 9.69
N LYS A 170 9.48 30.43 8.47
CA LYS A 170 9.18 31.24 7.28
C LYS A 170 7.81 30.87 6.74
N GLU A 171 7.28 31.70 5.84
CA GLU A 171 6.01 31.45 5.16
C GLU A 171 6.19 30.55 3.93
N ALA A 172 5.33 29.55 3.83
CA ALA A 172 5.09 28.80 2.60
C ALA A 172 3.66 29.09 2.13
N ILE A 173 3.53 29.62 0.91
CA ILE A 173 2.25 29.98 0.31
C ILE A 173 1.66 28.75 -0.39
N VAL A 174 0.38 28.45 -0.15
CA VAL A 174 -0.33 27.32 -0.77
C VAL A 174 -1.79 27.68 -1.00
N SER A 175 -2.39 27.16 -2.07
CA SER A 175 -3.82 27.34 -2.35
C SER A 175 -4.67 26.65 -1.26
N ARG A 176 -5.74 27.32 -0.81
CA ARG A 176 -6.70 26.72 0.14
C ARG A 176 -7.35 25.45 -0.43
N GLY A 177 -7.54 25.38 -1.74
CA GLY A 177 -8.07 24.20 -2.43
C GLY A 177 -7.11 23.00 -2.47
N GLU A 178 -5.84 23.21 -2.13
CA GLU A 178 -4.77 22.20 -2.17
C GLU A 178 -4.39 21.69 -0.76
N LEU A 179 -5.10 22.12 0.29
CA LEU A 179 -4.91 21.65 1.67
C LEU A 179 -5.62 20.30 1.90
N VAL A 180 -5.04 19.25 1.33
CA VAL A 180 -5.66 17.91 1.25
C VAL A 180 -5.46 17.07 2.51
N GLU A 181 -6.38 16.11 2.74
CA GLU A 181 -6.20 14.98 3.66
C GLU A 181 -6.05 13.68 2.85
N ILE A 182 -4.98 12.92 3.10
CA ILE A 182 -4.67 11.67 2.40
C ILE A 182 -4.56 10.53 3.41
N GLY A 183 -5.26 9.42 3.14
CA GLY A 183 -5.11 8.19 3.91
C GLY A 183 -5.56 8.26 5.38
N GLY A 184 -6.38 9.25 5.75
CA GLY A 184 -7.03 9.39 7.06
C GLY A 184 -6.18 9.98 8.19
N SER A 185 -4.88 10.21 7.99
CA SER A 185 -4.00 10.78 9.02
C SER A 185 -2.99 11.80 8.52
N PHE A 186 -2.73 11.87 7.21
CA PHE A 186 -1.85 12.88 6.64
C PHE A 186 -2.68 14.08 6.20
N ARG A 187 -2.42 15.24 6.80
CA ARG A 187 -3.00 16.54 6.43
C ARG A 187 -1.86 17.49 6.09
N VAL A 188 -1.95 18.12 4.92
CA VAL A 188 -0.93 19.09 4.47
C VAL A 188 -0.73 20.20 5.51
N SER A 189 -1.82 20.75 6.03
CA SER A 189 -1.78 21.79 7.07
C SER A 189 -1.06 21.33 8.34
N SER A 190 -1.39 20.15 8.86
CA SER A 190 -0.77 19.62 10.08
C SER A 190 0.71 19.33 9.90
N ILE A 191 1.14 18.84 8.74
CA ILE A 191 2.58 18.58 8.52
C ILE A 191 3.37 19.87 8.30
N MET A 192 2.75 20.90 7.71
CA MET A 192 3.34 22.24 7.63
C MET A 192 3.55 22.82 9.03
N GLU A 193 2.55 22.74 9.90
CA GLU A 193 2.68 23.18 11.29
C GLU A 193 3.79 22.43 12.04
N GLU A 194 3.83 21.09 11.93
CA GLU A 194 4.85 20.26 12.60
C GLU A 194 6.27 20.54 12.09
N SER A 195 6.42 20.93 10.82
CA SER A 195 7.73 21.34 10.26
C SER A 195 8.22 22.69 10.80
N GLY A 196 7.38 23.41 11.55
CA GLY A 196 7.61 24.78 11.98
C GLY A 196 7.42 25.80 10.86
N THR A 197 6.75 25.42 9.77
CA THR A 197 6.43 26.32 8.65
C THR A 197 5.20 27.14 8.97
N ILE A 198 5.25 28.44 8.65
CA ILE A 198 4.08 29.31 8.76
C ILE A 198 3.23 29.09 7.50
N LEU A 199 2.11 28.39 7.65
CA LEU A 199 1.15 28.17 6.56
C LEU A 199 0.55 29.52 6.11
N LYS A 200 0.78 29.90 4.86
CA LYS A 200 0.15 31.07 4.23
C LYS A 200 -0.84 30.62 3.15
N GLU A 201 -2.06 30.30 3.56
CA GLU A 201 -3.10 29.90 2.61
C GLU A 201 -3.64 31.09 1.80
N VAL A 202 -3.90 30.87 0.51
CA VAL A 202 -4.42 31.88 -0.43
C VAL A 202 -5.61 31.36 -1.23
N GLY A 203 -6.35 32.29 -1.85
CA GLY A 203 -7.52 31.98 -2.67
C GLY A 203 -8.68 31.38 -1.86
N THR A 204 -9.53 30.63 -2.55
CA THR A 204 -10.67 29.92 -1.98
C THR A 204 -10.58 28.43 -2.27
N THR A 205 -11.49 27.64 -1.69
CA THR A 205 -11.50 26.18 -1.90
C THR A 205 -11.60 25.83 -3.38
N ASN A 206 -12.52 26.45 -4.12
CA ASN A 206 -12.78 26.11 -5.51
C ASN A 206 -11.98 26.98 -6.50
N LYS A 207 -11.64 28.23 -6.17
CA LYS A 207 -10.95 29.15 -7.07
C LYS A 207 -9.74 29.80 -6.41
N THR A 208 -8.59 29.67 -7.06
CA THR A 208 -7.38 30.39 -6.71
C THR A 208 -6.76 30.97 -7.97
N HIS A 209 -6.40 32.24 -7.93
CA HIS A 209 -5.80 32.97 -9.03
C HIS A 209 -4.34 33.33 -8.71
N LEU A 210 -3.52 33.59 -9.74
CA LEU A 210 -2.12 33.96 -9.56
C LEU A 210 -1.95 35.24 -8.70
N ASN A 211 -2.92 36.15 -8.76
CA ASN A 211 -2.90 37.38 -7.97
C ASN A 211 -3.02 37.10 -6.46
N ASP A 212 -3.71 36.03 -6.05
CA ASP A 212 -3.83 35.65 -4.63
C ASP A 212 -2.46 35.29 -4.04
N TYR A 213 -1.59 34.65 -4.83
CA TYR A 213 -0.20 34.39 -4.46
C TYR A 213 0.61 35.69 -4.40
N LYS A 214 0.54 36.54 -5.43
CA LYS A 214 1.34 37.78 -5.53
C LYS A 214 1.13 38.72 -4.35
N GLN A 215 -0.10 38.87 -3.88
CA GLN A 215 -0.46 39.86 -2.86
C GLN A 215 0.06 39.52 -1.47
N VAL A 216 0.40 38.25 -1.20
CA VAL A 216 0.84 37.81 0.12
C VAL A 216 2.36 37.65 0.25
N ILE A 217 3.10 37.69 -0.86
CA ILE A 217 4.56 37.59 -0.86
C ILE A 217 5.15 38.77 -0.07
N ASN A 218 6.02 38.45 0.88
CA ASN A 218 6.71 39.42 1.74
C ASN A 218 8.09 38.88 2.17
N ASP A 219 8.84 39.64 2.95
CA ASP A 219 10.20 39.28 3.42
C ASP A 219 10.26 38.00 4.28
N ASN A 220 9.12 37.53 4.78
CA ASN A 220 9.00 36.28 5.51
C ASN A 220 8.67 35.08 4.62
N THR A 221 8.30 35.29 3.35
CA THR A 221 8.03 34.22 2.39
C THR A 221 9.32 33.58 1.92
N ASN A 222 9.38 32.24 1.91
CA ASN A 222 10.51 31.51 1.33
C ASN A 222 10.10 30.47 0.28
N MET A 223 8.82 30.09 0.25
CA MET A 223 8.34 29.00 -0.61
C MET A 223 6.96 29.29 -1.19
N ILE A 224 6.78 28.92 -2.45
CA ILE A 224 5.46 28.68 -3.06
C ILE A 224 5.33 27.16 -3.18
N MET A 225 4.34 26.60 -2.49
CA MET A 225 4.03 25.19 -2.47
C MET A 225 2.77 24.93 -3.27
N LYS A 226 2.84 23.99 -4.22
CA LYS A 226 1.69 23.42 -4.92
C LYS A 226 1.48 21.99 -4.46
N VAL A 227 0.24 21.59 -4.19
CA VAL A 227 -0.08 20.18 -3.87
C VAL A 227 -1.06 19.64 -4.88
N HIS A 228 -0.71 18.50 -5.49
CA HIS A 228 -1.58 17.84 -6.44
C HIS A 228 -2.74 17.13 -5.73
N THR A 229 -3.97 17.35 -6.19
CA THR A 229 -5.19 16.75 -5.63
C THR A 229 -5.35 15.31 -6.10
N SER A 230 -4.42 14.43 -5.72
CA SER A 230 -4.33 13.04 -6.21
C SER A 230 -5.45 12.10 -5.72
N ASN A 231 -6.25 12.50 -4.73
CA ASN A 231 -7.27 11.63 -4.14
C ASN A 231 -8.71 12.17 -4.22
N PHE A 232 -8.90 13.34 -4.82
CA PHE A 232 -10.22 13.89 -5.13
C PHE A 232 -10.10 14.93 -6.25
N HIS A 233 -11.23 15.23 -6.89
CA HIS A 233 -11.34 16.37 -7.79
C HIS A 233 -12.56 17.20 -7.42
N MET A 234 -12.47 18.50 -7.69
CA MET A 234 -13.58 19.43 -7.54
C MET A 234 -14.27 19.60 -8.90
N ILE A 235 -15.59 19.45 -8.92
CA ILE A 235 -16.40 19.61 -10.13
C ILE A 235 -17.22 20.90 -9.98
N GLY A 236 -17.31 21.68 -11.06
CA GLY A 236 -18.12 22.90 -11.12
C GLY A 236 -17.29 24.15 -11.43
N PHE A 237 -17.54 25.25 -10.71
CA PHE A 237 -16.82 26.51 -10.90
C PHE A 237 -15.48 26.50 -10.18
N THR A 238 -14.50 25.84 -10.79
CA THR A 238 -13.15 25.67 -10.25
C THR A 238 -12.11 26.43 -11.05
N GLU A 239 -11.06 26.90 -10.37
CA GLU A 239 -9.91 27.55 -11.00
C GLU A 239 -8.66 27.30 -10.16
N SER A 240 -7.58 26.90 -10.82
CA SER A 240 -6.27 26.64 -10.22
C SER A 240 -5.18 27.34 -11.01
N VAL A 241 -4.13 27.76 -10.33
CA VAL A 241 -2.96 28.37 -10.98
C VAL A 241 -2.07 27.27 -11.54
N GLU A 242 -1.65 27.44 -12.79
CA GLU A 242 -0.76 26.51 -13.48
C GLU A 242 0.64 26.53 -12.87
N ARG A 243 1.32 25.38 -12.91
CA ARG A 243 2.63 25.20 -12.26
C ARG A 243 3.71 26.09 -12.88
N GLU A 244 3.65 26.33 -14.19
CA GLU A 244 4.55 27.22 -14.92
C GLU A 244 4.43 28.67 -14.43
N GLU A 245 3.22 29.12 -14.14
CA GLU A 245 2.97 30.47 -13.61
C GLU A 245 3.50 30.62 -12.18
N LEU A 246 3.32 29.61 -11.33
CA LEU A 246 3.85 29.58 -9.96
C LEU A 246 5.38 29.53 -9.94
N SER A 247 5.97 28.69 -10.80
CA SER A 247 7.42 28.59 -11.02
C SER A 247 8.01 29.94 -11.46
N HIS A 248 7.37 30.61 -12.43
CA HIS A 248 7.79 31.93 -12.88
C HIS A 248 7.70 32.98 -11.75
N LEU A 249 6.59 32.99 -11.00
CA LEU A 249 6.39 33.89 -9.88
C LEU A 249 7.44 33.67 -8.78
N ALA A 250 7.69 32.42 -8.40
CA ALA A 250 8.71 32.08 -7.41
C ALA A 250 10.09 32.61 -7.83
N LYS A 251 10.46 32.40 -9.09
CA LYS A 251 11.72 32.90 -9.65
C LYS A 251 11.82 34.43 -9.63
N GLN A 252 10.75 35.16 -9.95
CA GLN A 252 10.73 36.62 -9.91
C GLN A 252 11.02 37.18 -8.51
N HIS A 253 10.65 36.44 -7.47
CA HIS A 253 10.78 36.84 -6.07
C HIS A 253 11.89 36.09 -5.30
N ASN A 254 12.72 35.29 -6.00
CA ASN A 254 13.77 34.44 -5.39
C ASN A 254 13.23 33.46 -4.32
N LEU A 255 12.04 32.93 -4.53
CA LEU A 255 11.41 31.91 -3.68
C LEU A 255 11.65 30.50 -4.25
N ILE A 256 11.52 29.48 -3.40
CA ILE A 256 11.54 28.08 -3.84
C ILE A 256 10.15 27.71 -4.36
N CYS A 257 10.07 27.18 -5.58
CA CYS A 257 8.87 26.53 -6.09
C CYS A 257 8.90 25.03 -5.80
N TYR A 258 7.99 24.55 -4.95
CA TYR A 258 7.90 23.15 -4.57
C TYR A 258 6.54 22.56 -4.96
N GLU A 259 6.54 21.42 -5.66
CA GLU A 259 5.31 20.68 -5.97
C GLU A 259 5.31 19.31 -5.26
N ASP A 260 4.33 19.09 -4.38
CA ASP A 260 4.01 17.75 -3.88
C ASP A 260 3.07 17.06 -4.88
N LEU A 261 3.64 16.29 -5.80
CA LEU A 261 2.89 15.55 -6.81
C LEU A 261 2.19 14.33 -6.21
N GLY A 262 2.82 13.67 -5.24
CA GLY A 262 2.25 12.54 -4.52
C GLY A 262 2.14 11.23 -5.29
N SER A 263 1.61 11.22 -6.52
CA SER A 263 1.28 10.03 -7.33
C SER A 263 2.48 9.30 -7.91
N GLY A 264 3.49 10.05 -8.36
CA GLY A 264 4.75 9.52 -8.88
C GLY A 264 4.64 8.87 -10.26
N MET A 265 3.85 9.43 -11.17
CA MET A 265 3.75 8.90 -12.53
C MET A 265 5.05 9.11 -13.31
N VAL A 266 5.76 8.01 -13.57
CA VAL A 266 6.98 7.98 -14.39
C VAL A 266 6.74 7.27 -15.72
N TYR A 267 5.99 6.17 -15.71
CA TYR A 267 5.48 5.54 -16.93
C TYR A 267 4.29 6.35 -17.45
N ASP A 268 4.33 6.74 -18.72
CA ASP A 268 3.25 7.51 -19.33
C ASP A 268 2.04 6.63 -19.58
N LEU A 269 0.99 6.82 -18.78
CA LEU A 269 -0.29 6.13 -18.95
C LEU A 269 -1.18 6.80 -20.01
N THR A 270 -0.89 8.05 -20.39
CA THR A 270 -1.69 8.80 -21.37
C THR A 270 -1.56 8.22 -22.78
N GLN A 271 -0.42 7.58 -23.09
CA GLN A 271 -0.23 6.84 -24.35
C GLN A 271 -1.18 5.63 -24.47
N HIS A 272 -1.75 5.15 -23.36
CA HIS A 272 -2.78 4.11 -23.30
C HIS A 272 -4.20 4.69 -23.18
N GLY A 273 -4.35 6.02 -23.25
CA GLY A 273 -5.62 6.71 -23.05
C GLY A 273 -6.10 6.71 -21.59
N ILE A 274 -5.20 6.51 -20.62
CA ILE A 274 -5.55 6.35 -19.21
C ILE A 274 -5.21 7.62 -18.43
N GLY A 275 -6.26 8.36 -18.04
CA GLY A 275 -6.17 9.53 -17.15
C GLY A 275 -5.41 10.73 -17.71
N GLN A 276 -5.24 11.76 -16.88
CA GLN A 276 -4.49 12.98 -17.17
C GLN A 276 -3.57 13.37 -16.00
N GLU A 277 -2.91 12.37 -15.42
CA GLU A 277 -1.94 12.62 -14.35
C GLU A 277 -0.66 13.23 -14.94
N PRO A 278 -0.02 14.22 -14.30
CA PRO A 278 1.20 14.80 -14.84
C PRO A 278 2.40 13.85 -14.64
N LEU A 279 3.23 13.72 -15.67
CA LEU A 279 4.50 13.01 -15.54
C LEU A 279 5.45 13.80 -14.65
N VAL A 280 6.20 13.10 -13.79
CA VAL A 280 7.24 13.73 -12.95
C VAL A 280 8.21 14.56 -13.79
N LYS A 281 8.56 14.07 -14.98
CA LYS A 281 9.44 14.78 -15.91
C LYS A 281 8.85 16.11 -16.39
N GLN A 282 7.57 16.13 -16.75
CA GLN A 282 6.88 17.36 -17.17
C GLN A 282 6.81 18.38 -16.03
N VAL A 283 6.62 17.91 -14.79
CA VAL A 283 6.65 18.79 -13.60
C VAL A 283 8.02 19.46 -13.45
N ILE A 284 9.12 18.72 -13.58
CA ILE A 284 10.47 19.31 -13.56
C ILE A 284 10.69 20.29 -14.72
N GLU A 285 10.25 19.94 -15.94
CA GLU A 285 10.40 20.77 -17.14
C GLU A 285 9.61 22.09 -17.06
N SER A 286 8.53 22.15 -16.26
CA SER A 286 7.78 23.38 -15.97
C SER A 286 8.55 24.43 -15.14
N GLY A 287 9.73 24.04 -14.63
CA GLY A 287 10.65 24.92 -13.90
C GLY A 287 10.52 24.88 -12.38
N VAL A 288 9.70 23.97 -11.83
CA VAL A 288 9.63 23.70 -10.39
C VAL A 288 11.02 23.35 -9.84
N ASP A 289 11.37 23.89 -8.67
CA ASP A 289 12.68 23.67 -8.07
C ASP A 289 12.83 22.30 -7.41
N LEU A 290 11.74 21.81 -6.81
CA LEU A 290 11.65 20.52 -6.12
C LEU A 290 10.30 19.87 -6.40
N VAL A 291 10.31 18.59 -6.71
CA VAL A 291 9.11 17.74 -6.75
C VAL A 291 9.25 16.58 -5.77
N SER A 292 8.17 16.20 -5.11
CA SER A 292 8.11 14.97 -4.32
C SER A 292 6.95 14.06 -4.69
N PHE A 293 7.16 12.76 -4.56
CA PHE A 293 6.13 11.75 -4.83
C PHE A 293 6.39 10.42 -4.13
N SER A 294 5.35 9.57 -4.09
CA SER A 294 5.40 8.23 -3.48
C SER A 294 5.94 7.19 -4.45
N GLY A 295 6.79 6.28 -3.99
CA GLY A 295 7.31 5.16 -4.79
C GLY A 295 6.34 3.97 -4.93
N ASP A 296 5.39 3.81 -4.02
CA ASP A 296 4.44 2.70 -3.94
C ASP A 296 3.06 3.04 -4.55
N LYS A 297 3.00 4.08 -5.39
CA LYS A 297 1.83 4.46 -6.18
C LYS A 297 2.08 4.16 -7.66
N LEU A 298 2.06 5.16 -8.54
CA LEU A 298 2.20 4.93 -10.00
C LEU A 298 3.61 4.58 -10.44
N LEU A 299 4.62 4.83 -9.60
CA LEU A 299 5.97 4.31 -9.82
C LEU A 299 5.99 2.77 -9.76
N GLY A 300 5.07 2.14 -9.01
CA GLY A 300 4.95 0.68 -8.91
C GLY A 300 6.08 0.00 -8.14
N GLY A 301 6.78 0.75 -7.28
CA GLY A 301 7.89 0.27 -6.46
C GLY A 301 7.54 0.12 -4.98
N PRO A 302 8.56 0.07 -4.10
CA PRO A 302 8.37 0.00 -2.65
C PRO A 302 7.96 1.36 -2.06
N GLN A 303 7.53 1.36 -0.80
CA GLN A 303 7.25 2.60 -0.09
C GLN A 303 8.55 3.41 0.09
N VAL A 304 8.63 4.52 -0.64
CA VAL A 304 9.65 5.56 -0.50
C VAL A 304 9.01 6.92 -0.81
N GLY A 305 9.62 7.99 -0.33
CA GLY A 305 9.39 9.35 -0.79
C GLY A 305 10.55 9.75 -1.67
N VAL A 306 10.28 10.01 -2.94
CA VAL A 306 11.29 10.55 -3.85
C VAL A 306 11.26 12.07 -3.74
N ILE A 307 12.45 12.69 -3.72
CA ILE A 307 12.63 14.14 -3.86
C ILE A 307 13.58 14.36 -5.03
N ALA A 308 13.13 15.04 -6.06
CA ALA A 308 13.91 15.33 -7.27
C ALA A 308 13.83 16.82 -7.59
N GLY A 309 14.89 17.38 -8.17
CA GLY A 309 14.89 18.79 -8.58
C GLY A 309 16.29 19.39 -8.71
N LYS A 310 16.43 20.66 -8.32
CA LYS A 310 17.69 21.40 -8.42
C LYS A 310 18.75 20.83 -7.48
N LYS A 311 19.97 20.69 -8.01
CA LYS A 311 21.10 20.08 -7.29
C LYS A 311 21.43 20.82 -6.00
N GLN A 312 21.32 22.14 -6.00
CA GLN A 312 21.60 22.97 -4.82
C GLN A 312 20.69 22.64 -3.63
N TYR A 313 19.41 22.37 -3.86
CA TYR A 313 18.46 22.07 -2.79
C TYR A 313 18.57 20.63 -2.33
N ILE A 314 18.70 19.68 -3.26
CA ILE A 314 18.92 18.27 -2.94
C ILE A 314 20.20 18.08 -2.09
N ASN A 315 21.28 18.80 -2.41
CA ASN A 315 22.52 18.73 -1.62
C ASN A 315 22.35 19.29 -0.20
N GLN A 316 21.52 20.31 -0.01
CA GLN A 316 21.18 20.82 1.31
C GLN A 316 20.36 19.79 2.10
N LEU A 317 19.36 19.18 1.45
CA LEU A 317 18.54 18.13 2.05
C LEU A 317 19.40 16.93 2.48
N LYS A 318 20.30 16.42 1.63
CA LYS A 318 21.20 15.31 1.97
C LYS A 318 22.09 15.59 3.19
N LYS A 319 22.42 16.85 3.46
CA LYS A 319 23.21 17.28 4.63
C LYS A 319 22.36 17.56 5.87
N HIS A 320 21.04 17.68 5.71
CA HIS A 320 20.13 17.99 6.79
C HIS A 320 20.00 16.81 7.77
N GLN A 321 19.88 17.08 9.08
CA GLN A 321 19.83 16.01 10.10
C GLN A 321 18.65 15.06 9.91
N LEU A 322 17.52 15.55 9.37
CA LEU A 322 16.38 14.70 9.05
C LEU A 322 16.67 13.64 7.99
N ALA A 323 17.68 13.81 7.13
CA ALA A 323 18.08 12.77 6.17
C ALA A 323 18.45 11.46 6.89
N ARG A 324 18.98 11.54 8.12
CA ARG A 324 19.29 10.37 8.94
C ARG A 324 18.06 9.77 9.62
N VAL A 325 17.12 10.62 10.03
CA VAL A 325 15.87 10.21 10.71
C VAL A 325 14.93 9.53 9.74
N LEU A 326 14.78 10.08 8.54
CA LEU A 326 13.84 9.67 7.51
C LEU A 326 14.46 8.70 6.49
N ARG A 327 15.58 8.07 6.87
CA ARG A 327 16.40 7.25 5.98
C ARG A 327 15.69 5.96 5.57
N VAL A 328 15.68 5.65 4.27
CA VAL A 328 15.13 4.42 3.71
C VAL A 328 15.98 3.20 4.07
N ASP A 329 15.34 2.05 4.32
CA ASP A 329 16.00 0.80 4.67
C ASP A 329 16.62 0.09 3.45
N LYS A 330 17.41 -0.97 3.70
CA LYS A 330 18.16 -1.70 2.69
C LYS A 330 17.26 -2.38 1.65
N LEU A 331 16.16 -3.00 2.08
CA LEU A 331 15.30 -3.80 1.20
C LEU A 331 14.51 -2.90 0.24
N SER A 332 14.04 -1.75 0.73
CA SER A 332 13.38 -0.77 -0.13
C SER A 332 14.35 -0.18 -1.17
N TYR A 333 15.64 -0.03 -0.86
CA TYR A 333 16.63 0.35 -1.88
C TYR A 333 16.80 -0.72 -2.97
N ALA A 334 16.91 -1.99 -2.58
CA ALA A 334 17.02 -3.09 -3.55
C ALA A 334 15.78 -3.15 -4.46
N ALA A 335 14.58 -3.11 -3.87
CA ALA A 335 13.35 -3.10 -4.67
C ALA A 335 13.29 -1.89 -5.61
N LEU A 336 13.56 -0.69 -5.09
CA LEU A 336 13.50 0.54 -5.89
C LEU A 336 14.51 0.53 -7.02
N GLU A 337 15.74 0.07 -6.80
CA GLU A 337 16.78 -0.01 -7.82
C GLU A 337 16.32 -0.83 -9.03
N GLU A 338 15.80 -2.05 -8.82
CA GLU A 338 15.34 -2.87 -9.94
C GLU A 338 14.03 -2.32 -10.55
N THR A 339 13.13 -1.73 -9.76
CA THR A 339 11.96 -1.02 -10.32
C THR A 339 12.37 0.09 -11.29
N LEU A 340 13.33 0.93 -10.91
CA LEU A 340 13.82 2.01 -11.78
C LEU A 340 14.55 1.47 -13.01
N ARG A 341 15.30 0.37 -12.87
CA ARG A 341 15.95 -0.32 -14.00
C ARG A 341 14.93 -0.89 -14.99
N LEU A 342 13.81 -1.43 -14.51
CA LEU A 342 12.72 -1.89 -15.40
C LEU A 342 12.13 -0.73 -16.20
N LEU A 343 11.90 0.43 -15.56
CA LEU A 343 11.36 1.63 -16.22
C LEU A 343 12.30 2.24 -17.27
N LEU A 344 13.62 2.07 -17.10
CA LEU A 344 14.64 2.57 -18.04
C LEU A 344 14.93 1.62 -19.21
N ARG A 345 14.50 0.36 -19.12
CA ARG A 345 14.71 -0.63 -20.19
C ARG A 345 13.70 -0.40 -21.32
N ALA A 346 13.77 -1.26 -22.34
CA ALA A 346 12.78 -1.30 -23.42
C ALA A 346 11.35 -1.40 -22.84
N GLU A 347 10.39 -0.72 -23.46
CA GLU A 347 9.06 -0.47 -22.90
C GLU A 347 8.34 -1.70 -22.36
N TYR A 348 8.46 -2.84 -23.05
CA TYR A 348 7.84 -4.11 -22.61
C TYR A 348 8.33 -4.58 -21.23
N LYS A 349 9.50 -4.14 -20.77
CA LYS A 349 10.03 -4.43 -19.42
C LYS A 349 9.27 -3.69 -18.32
N SER A 350 8.69 -2.53 -18.61
CA SER A 350 7.83 -1.83 -17.66
C SER A 350 6.57 -2.63 -17.32
N LEU A 351 6.11 -3.52 -18.22
CA LEU A 351 4.99 -4.45 -17.97
C LEU A 351 5.35 -5.58 -16.98
N GLU A 352 6.62 -5.72 -16.58
CA GLU A 352 7.00 -6.59 -15.46
C GLU A 352 6.66 -5.95 -14.11
N ILE A 353 6.41 -4.63 -14.08
CA ILE A 353 5.95 -3.91 -12.89
C ILE A 353 4.43 -4.13 -12.75
N PRO A 354 3.95 -4.80 -11.68
CA PRO A 354 2.54 -5.17 -11.56
C PRO A 354 1.58 -3.99 -11.70
N THR A 355 1.91 -2.83 -11.10
CA THR A 355 1.09 -1.63 -11.21
C THR A 355 0.91 -1.18 -12.66
N VAL A 356 1.99 -1.14 -13.45
CA VAL A 356 1.92 -0.74 -14.86
C VAL A 356 1.08 -1.76 -15.63
N ARG A 357 1.44 -3.05 -15.53
CA ARG A 357 0.74 -4.16 -16.19
C ARG A 357 -0.77 -4.15 -15.92
N ASP A 358 -1.16 -4.08 -14.65
CA ASP A 358 -2.56 -4.21 -14.26
C ASP A 358 -3.36 -2.97 -14.67
N VAL A 359 -2.75 -1.78 -14.70
CA VAL A 359 -3.42 -0.58 -15.19
C VAL A 359 -3.61 -0.64 -16.71
N THR A 360 -2.62 -1.17 -17.46
CA THR A 360 -2.64 -1.15 -18.93
C THR A 360 -3.25 -2.40 -19.58
N ILE A 361 -3.53 -3.49 -18.84
CA ILE A 361 -4.09 -4.71 -19.43
C ILE A 361 -5.45 -4.45 -20.10
N SER A 362 -5.63 -4.96 -21.32
CA SER A 362 -6.86 -4.73 -22.08
C SER A 362 -8.06 -5.49 -21.51
N LYS A 363 -9.27 -5.00 -21.78
CA LYS A 363 -10.50 -5.69 -21.39
C LYS A 363 -10.62 -7.03 -22.12
N GLU A 364 -10.18 -7.09 -23.37
CA GLU A 364 -10.19 -8.27 -24.23
C GLU A 364 -9.32 -9.38 -23.62
N GLU A 365 -8.13 -9.03 -23.15
CA GLU A 365 -7.23 -9.99 -22.49
C GLU A 365 -7.82 -10.50 -21.16
N LEU A 366 -8.43 -9.63 -20.35
CA LEU A 366 -9.15 -10.06 -19.15
C LEU A 366 -10.32 -10.98 -19.47
N LYS A 367 -11.05 -10.71 -20.55
CA LYS A 367 -12.15 -11.56 -21.01
C LYS A 367 -11.65 -12.94 -21.39
N ASP A 368 -10.57 -13.04 -22.13
CA ASP A 368 -9.96 -14.33 -22.49
C ASP A 368 -9.50 -15.11 -21.25
N ARG A 369 -8.91 -14.42 -20.26
CA ARG A 369 -8.55 -15.02 -18.96
C ARG A 369 -9.76 -15.58 -18.22
N VAL A 370 -10.84 -14.81 -18.11
CA VAL A 370 -12.08 -15.24 -17.46
C VAL A 370 -12.74 -16.41 -18.20
N LEU A 371 -12.76 -16.40 -19.54
CA LEU A 371 -13.31 -17.50 -20.33
C LEU A 371 -12.50 -18.80 -20.13
N ASN A 372 -11.17 -18.69 -20.05
CA ASN A 372 -10.32 -19.83 -19.72
C ASN A 372 -10.59 -20.33 -18.30
N PHE A 373 -10.71 -19.44 -17.32
CA PHE A 373 -11.07 -19.81 -15.94
C PHE A 373 -12.41 -20.56 -15.87
N LEU A 374 -13.44 -20.07 -16.56
CA LEU A 374 -14.76 -20.73 -16.62
C LEU A 374 -14.66 -22.10 -17.28
N LYS A 375 -13.91 -22.23 -18.38
CA LYS A 375 -13.70 -23.52 -19.06
C LYS A 375 -13.04 -24.55 -18.13
N ARG A 376 -12.07 -24.10 -17.33
CA ARG A 376 -11.35 -24.95 -16.36
C ARG A 376 -12.22 -25.36 -15.17
N THR A 377 -13.29 -24.63 -14.86
CA THR A 377 -14.10 -24.79 -13.64
C THR A 377 -15.52 -25.29 -13.87
N ASN A 378 -15.97 -25.43 -15.12
CA ASN A 378 -17.34 -25.72 -15.50
C ASN A 378 -17.98 -26.96 -14.83
N GLU A 379 -17.16 -27.95 -14.44
CA GLU A 379 -17.62 -29.21 -13.83
C GLU A 379 -17.02 -29.44 -12.44
N ILE A 380 -16.36 -28.44 -11.88
CA ILE A 380 -15.68 -28.56 -10.58
C ILE A 380 -16.65 -28.31 -9.42
N PHE A 381 -17.61 -27.40 -9.59
CA PHE A 381 -18.46 -26.90 -8.52
C PHE A 381 -19.89 -27.44 -8.62
N ASN A 382 -20.47 -27.86 -7.49
CA ASN A 382 -21.83 -28.36 -7.38
C ASN A 382 -22.81 -27.26 -6.93
N ASN A 383 -22.40 -26.43 -5.96
CA ASN A 383 -23.25 -25.43 -5.30
C ASN A 383 -22.97 -24.00 -5.79
N VAL A 384 -21.75 -23.75 -6.24
CA VAL A 384 -21.24 -22.46 -6.69
C VAL A 384 -21.33 -22.35 -8.20
N LYS A 385 -21.89 -21.24 -8.70
CA LYS A 385 -21.93 -20.92 -10.13
C LYS A 385 -21.22 -19.60 -10.41
N PHE A 386 -20.48 -19.58 -11.51
CA PHE A 386 -19.80 -18.40 -12.01
C PHE A 386 -20.38 -17.94 -13.34
N ALA A 387 -20.45 -16.63 -13.54
CA ALA A 387 -20.78 -16.02 -14.82
C ALA A 387 -19.83 -14.87 -15.11
N GLY A 388 -19.34 -14.80 -16.35
CA GLY A 388 -18.56 -13.67 -16.82
C GLY A 388 -19.40 -12.39 -16.86
N VAL A 389 -18.81 -11.26 -16.49
CA VAL A 389 -19.49 -9.97 -16.48
C VAL A 389 -18.54 -8.84 -16.87
N ASP A 390 -19.06 -7.87 -17.62
CA ASP A 390 -18.36 -6.61 -17.89
C ASP A 390 -18.29 -5.77 -16.62
N LEU A 391 -17.11 -5.23 -16.33
CA LEU A 391 -16.85 -4.48 -15.11
C LEU A 391 -16.13 -3.17 -15.39
N GLU A 392 -16.12 -2.34 -14.37
CA GLU A 392 -15.33 -1.13 -14.28
C GLU A 392 -14.40 -1.25 -13.06
N SER A 393 -13.10 -1.23 -13.34
CA SER A 393 -12.02 -1.26 -12.34
C SER A 393 -11.57 0.16 -12.00
N LYS A 394 -10.81 0.30 -10.90
CA LYS A 394 -10.23 1.57 -10.48
C LYS A 394 -8.71 1.45 -10.41
N VAL A 395 -8.00 2.50 -10.79
CA VAL A 395 -6.54 2.56 -10.56
C VAL A 395 -6.27 2.60 -9.05
N GLY A 396 -6.91 3.51 -8.33
CA GLY A 396 -6.80 3.62 -6.88
C GLY A 396 -7.24 5.00 -6.39
N GLY A 397 -7.98 5.03 -5.28
CA GLY A 397 -8.57 6.27 -4.76
C GLY A 397 -7.56 7.31 -4.25
N GLY A 398 -6.28 6.96 -4.12
CA GLY A 398 -5.21 7.86 -3.67
C GLY A 398 -4.31 8.40 -4.79
N THR A 399 -4.67 8.17 -6.05
CA THR A 399 -3.85 8.58 -7.20
C THR A 399 -4.68 9.10 -8.37
N LEU A 400 -5.58 8.29 -8.93
CA LEU A 400 -6.35 8.59 -10.14
C LEU A 400 -7.83 8.28 -9.86
N PRO A 401 -8.51 9.11 -9.03
CA PRO A 401 -9.81 8.76 -8.46
C PRO A 401 -10.97 8.77 -9.48
N GLU A 402 -10.83 9.53 -10.57
CA GLU A 402 -11.82 9.60 -11.67
C GLU A 402 -11.61 8.56 -12.77
N VAL A 403 -10.42 7.93 -12.81
CA VAL A 403 -10.09 6.99 -13.88
C VAL A 403 -10.80 5.67 -13.64
N VAL A 404 -11.67 5.34 -14.60
CA VAL A 404 -12.33 4.05 -14.69
C VAL A 404 -11.68 3.25 -15.81
N LEU A 405 -11.31 2.01 -15.51
CA LEU A 405 -10.71 1.10 -16.47
C LEU A 405 -11.74 0.05 -16.90
N PRO A 406 -12.03 -0.09 -18.20
CA PRO A 406 -12.85 -1.20 -18.70
C PRO A 406 -12.25 -2.54 -18.25
N SER A 407 -13.07 -3.39 -17.65
CA SER A 407 -12.63 -4.66 -17.07
C SER A 407 -13.61 -5.78 -17.36
N TYR A 408 -13.20 -6.99 -16.99
CA TYR A 408 -14.00 -8.20 -17.09
C TYR A 408 -13.69 -9.10 -15.90
N GLY A 409 -14.71 -9.76 -15.36
CA GLY A 409 -14.56 -10.58 -14.17
C GLY A 409 -15.66 -11.61 -14.04
N LEU A 410 -15.85 -12.10 -12.82
CA LEU A 410 -16.84 -13.11 -12.48
C LEU A 410 -17.84 -12.60 -11.45
N VAL A 411 -19.09 -13.00 -11.62
CA VAL A 411 -20.09 -12.98 -10.55
C VAL A 411 -20.16 -14.36 -9.91
N LEU A 412 -20.00 -14.41 -8.59
CA LEU A 412 -20.23 -15.59 -7.76
C LEU A 412 -21.72 -15.66 -7.39
N LYS A 413 -22.37 -16.78 -7.73
CA LYS A 413 -23.79 -17.06 -7.39
C LYS A 413 -23.89 -18.34 -6.56
N VAL A 414 -24.60 -18.24 -5.43
CA VAL A 414 -24.95 -19.37 -4.55
C VAL A 414 -26.41 -19.19 -4.13
N GLU A 415 -27.25 -20.21 -4.30
CA GLU A 415 -28.71 -20.07 -4.15
C GLU A 415 -29.17 -20.01 -2.68
N LYS A 416 -28.45 -20.65 -1.76
CA LYS A 416 -28.92 -20.90 -0.38
C LYS A 416 -28.18 -20.10 0.70
N VAL A 417 -27.27 -19.20 0.34
CA VAL A 417 -26.38 -18.54 1.30
C VAL A 417 -26.36 -17.03 1.10
N THR A 418 -26.39 -16.28 2.20
CA THR A 418 -26.36 -14.81 2.16
C THR A 418 -24.99 -14.30 1.70
N ILE A 419 -24.99 -13.16 1.01
CA ILE A 419 -23.76 -12.50 0.55
C ILE A 419 -22.81 -12.21 1.72
N ASN A 420 -23.34 -11.73 2.85
CA ASN A 420 -22.51 -11.41 4.01
C ASN A 420 -21.79 -12.66 4.55
N HIS A 421 -22.47 -13.80 4.55
CA HIS A 421 -21.87 -15.06 4.99
C HIS A 421 -20.81 -15.56 4.00
N LEU A 422 -21.06 -15.47 2.69
CA LEU A 422 -20.06 -15.80 1.67
C LEU A 422 -18.84 -14.89 1.75
N MET A 423 -19.04 -13.58 1.89
CA MET A 423 -17.94 -12.62 2.06
C MET A 423 -17.14 -12.89 3.34
N TYR A 424 -17.79 -13.34 4.41
CA TYR A 424 -17.10 -13.80 5.62
C TYR A 424 -16.26 -15.06 5.34
N LYS A 425 -16.83 -16.08 4.69
CA LYS A 425 -16.09 -17.29 4.31
C LYS A 425 -14.90 -16.99 3.40
N LEU A 426 -15.07 -16.11 2.39
CA LEU A 426 -14.00 -15.68 1.48
C LEU A 426 -12.82 -15.02 2.22
N ARG A 427 -13.11 -14.16 3.21
CA ARG A 427 -12.07 -13.55 4.06
C ARG A 427 -11.42 -14.54 5.05
N GLY A 428 -12.10 -15.64 5.35
CA GLY A 428 -11.63 -16.71 6.24
C GLY A 428 -10.84 -17.82 5.54
N MET A 429 -10.65 -17.75 4.22
CA MET A 429 -9.83 -18.69 3.46
C MET A 429 -8.34 -18.61 3.86
N GLU A 430 -7.57 -19.64 3.51
CA GLU A 430 -6.13 -19.74 3.82
C GLU A 430 -5.36 -18.50 3.30
N MET A 431 -5.57 -18.17 2.03
CA MET A 431 -5.28 -16.87 1.43
C MET A 431 -6.60 -16.11 1.26
N PRO A 432 -6.89 -15.12 2.11
CA PRO A 432 -8.15 -14.38 2.08
C PRO A 432 -8.45 -13.80 0.70
N VAL A 433 -9.69 -13.98 0.22
CA VAL A 433 -10.17 -13.40 -1.03
C VAL A 433 -10.96 -12.14 -0.71
N ILE A 434 -10.43 -10.98 -1.13
CA ILE A 434 -11.08 -9.68 -0.93
C ILE A 434 -11.82 -9.31 -2.20
N ALA A 435 -13.12 -9.57 -2.20
CA ALA A 435 -14.04 -9.26 -3.28
C ALA A 435 -14.83 -7.97 -3.00
N ARG A 436 -15.57 -7.48 -4.01
CA ARG A 436 -16.54 -6.39 -3.83
C ARG A 436 -17.97 -6.88 -4.03
N VAL A 437 -18.92 -6.17 -3.43
CA VAL A 437 -20.35 -6.40 -3.62
C VAL A 437 -20.94 -5.26 -4.43
N GLU A 438 -21.62 -5.58 -5.51
CA GLU A 438 -22.24 -4.61 -6.41
C GLU A 438 -23.59 -5.18 -6.88
N ASN A 439 -24.66 -4.39 -6.88
CA ASN A 439 -26.00 -4.84 -7.27
C ASN A 439 -26.45 -6.16 -6.59
N ASN A 440 -26.10 -6.33 -5.31
CA ASN A 440 -26.37 -7.55 -4.53
C ASN A 440 -25.74 -8.82 -5.15
N GLN A 441 -24.54 -8.68 -5.72
CA GLN A 441 -23.74 -9.76 -6.29
C GLN A 441 -22.29 -9.65 -5.83
N ILE A 442 -21.64 -10.80 -5.58
CA ILE A 442 -20.21 -10.85 -5.26
C ILE A 442 -19.43 -10.88 -6.56
N ILE A 443 -18.50 -9.93 -6.72
CA ILE A 443 -17.72 -9.74 -7.92
C ILE A 443 -16.25 -10.07 -7.66
N PHE A 444 -15.67 -10.87 -8.54
CA PHE A 444 -14.23 -11.06 -8.66
C PHE A 444 -13.75 -10.38 -9.94
N ASP A 445 -13.10 -9.24 -9.80
CA ASP A 445 -12.54 -8.48 -10.92
C ASP A 445 -11.13 -9.02 -11.25
N PHE A 446 -10.95 -9.56 -12.46
CA PHE A 446 -9.72 -10.25 -12.86
C PHE A 446 -8.56 -9.29 -13.16
N ARG A 447 -8.83 -7.98 -13.19
CA ARG A 447 -7.82 -6.91 -13.25
C ARG A 447 -6.69 -7.10 -12.24
N THR A 448 -7.02 -7.50 -11.02
CA THR A 448 -6.09 -7.54 -9.88
C THR A 448 -5.75 -8.95 -9.41
N ILE A 449 -6.39 -9.97 -9.98
CA ILE A 449 -6.07 -11.38 -9.74
C ILE A 449 -4.94 -11.76 -10.70
N SER A 450 -3.80 -12.26 -10.21
CA SER A 450 -2.71 -12.74 -11.06
C SER A 450 -2.99 -14.13 -11.63
N HIS A 451 -2.23 -14.55 -12.63
CA HIS A 451 -2.34 -15.89 -13.19
C HIS A 451 -2.05 -16.99 -12.15
N GLU A 452 -1.07 -16.76 -11.27
CA GLU A 452 -0.71 -17.67 -10.19
C GLU A 452 -1.83 -17.75 -9.13
N GLU A 453 -2.50 -16.62 -8.87
CA GLU A 453 -3.62 -16.54 -7.93
C GLU A 453 -4.89 -17.24 -8.46
N GLU A 454 -5.08 -17.37 -9.77
CA GLU A 454 -6.22 -18.09 -10.34
C GLU A 454 -6.27 -19.55 -9.87
N ASP A 455 -5.12 -20.24 -9.83
CA ASP A 455 -5.05 -21.64 -9.40
C ASP A 455 -5.31 -21.80 -7.91
N ILE A 456 -4.81 -20.86 -7.10
CA ILE A 456 -5.07 -20.79 -5.65
C ILE A 456 -6.56 -20.53 -5.42
N LEU A 457 -7.15 -19.60 -6.17
CA LEU A 457 -8.56 -19.26 -6.09
C LEU A 457 -9.44 -20.48 -6.39
N ILE A 458 -9.17 -21.23 -7.46
CA ILE A 458 -9.92 -22.44 -7.80
C ILE A 458 -9.88 -23.43 -6.63
N LYS A 459 -8.70 -23.75 -6.08
CA LYS A 459 -8.56 -24.69 -4.97
C LYS A 459 -9.37 -24.28 -3.74
N GLN A 460 -9.30 -23.00 -3.35
CA GLN A 460 -10.05 -22.51 -2.18
C GLN A 460 -11.56 -22.46 -2.43
N LEU A 461 -11.99 -22.19 -3.67
CA LEU A 461 -13.39 -22.22 -4.05
C LEU A 461 -13.99 -23.63 -4.04
N VAL A 462 -13.20 -24.68 -4.30
CA VAL A 462 -13.66 -26.07 -4.13
C VAL A 462 -13.98 -26.33 -2.67
N VAL A 463 -13.08 -25.95 -1.76
CA VAL A 463 -13.32 -26.09 -0.31
C VAL A 463 -14.54 -25.28 0.13
N LEU A 464 -14.73 -24.08 -0.44
CA LEU A 464 -15.95 -23.30 -0.20
C LEU A 464 -17.19 -24.06 -0.67
N ASP A 465 -17.19 -24.57 -1.91
CA ASP A 465 -18.29 -25.30 -2.52
C ASP A 465 -18.71 -26.53 -1.70
N ASP A 466 -17.73 -27.31 -1.23
CA ASP A 466 -17.94 -28.49 -0.38
C ASP A 466 -18.50 -28.13 1.00
N SER A 467 -18.29 -26.89 1.46
CA SER A 467 -18.75 -26.39 2.76
C SER A 467 -20.12 -25.72 2.75
N LEU A 468 -20.73 -25.57 1.56
CA LEU A 468 -22.05 -24.96 1.33
C LEU A 468 -23.12 -26.04 1.21
#